data_AF-A0A7S0D8T2-F1
#
_entry.id   AF-A0A7S0D8T2-F1
#
_cell.length_a   1.000
_cell.length_b   1.000
_cell.length_c   1.000
_cell.angle_alpha   90.00
_cell.angle_beta   90.00
_cell.angle_gamma   90.00
#
_symmetry.space_group_name_H-M   'P 1'
#
loop_
_entity.id
_entity.type
_entity.pdbx_description
1 polymer ?
#
loop_
_entity_poly.entity_id
_entity_poly.type
_entity_poly.pdbx_seq_one_letter_code
_entity_poly.pdbx_strand_id
1 'polypeptide(L)'
;FALEKVLDGLFRLIERLFEVKVEKASFTPEVWHQSVTFYQVTDPKTEKPKAYFYLDPFARPAEKRGGAWMNTVVGRSSLLAPEGEDMRLPVAHMVLNQAPP
;
A
#
# COMPACT_ATOMS: atom_id res chain seq x y z
N PHE A 1 -18.49 -4.32 9.87
CA PHE A 1 -17.13 -3.80 10.13
C PHE A 1 -16.79 -2.80 9.04
N ALA A 2 -16.72 -1.51 9.37
CA ALA A 2 -16.35 -0.49 8.38
C ALA A 2 -14.88 -0.66 7.97
N LEU A 3 -14.58 -0.59 6.68
CA LEU A 3 -13.23 -0.80 6.13
C LEU A 3 -12.19 0.08 6.84
N GLU A 4 -12.51 1.35 7.06
CA GLU A 4 -11.59 2.30 7.73
C GLU A 4 -11.20 1.81 9.12
N LYS A 5 -12.14 1.31 9.91
CA LYS A 5 -11.86 0.78 11.26
C LYS A 5 -11.06 -0.52 11.22
N VAL A 6 -11.24 -1.34 10.18
CA VAL A 6 -10.43 -2.55 9.97
C VAL A 6 -9.00 -2.17 9.61
N LEU A 7 -8.80 -1.21 8.70
CA LEU A 7 -7.47 -0.72 8.31
C LEU A 7 -6.75 -0.06 9.48
N ASP A 8 -7.44 0.78 10.26
CA ASP A 8 -6.87 1.40 11.47
C ASP A 8 -6.35 0.35 12.45
N GLY A 9 -7.15 -0.69 12.72
CA GLY A 9 -6.75 -1.79 13.60
C GLY A 9 -5.60 -2.63 13.04
N LEU A 10 -5.63 -2.91 11.74
CA LEU A 10 -4.57 -3.63 11.03
C LEU A 10 -3.25 -2.87 11.08
N PHE A 11 -3.26 -1.56 10.82
CA PHE A 11 -2.05 -0.74 10.83
C PHE A 11 -1.46 -0.63 12.23
N ARG A 12 -2.28 -0.47 13.28
CA ARG A 12 -1.81 -0.52 14.67
C ARG A 12 -1.18 -1.88 15.03
N LEU A 13 -1.74 -2.97 14.51
CA LEU A 13 -1.18 -4.30 14.71
C LEU A 13 0.17 -4.45 14.00
N ILE A 14 0.27 -4.00 12.75
CA ILE A 14 1.51 -3.98 11.97
C ILE A 14 2.59 -3.16 12.68
N GLU A 15 2.23 -1.99 13.19
CA GLU A 15 3.14 -1.13 13.94
C GLU A 15 3.68 -1.83 15.19
N ARG A 16 2.82 -2.49 15.96
CA ARG A 16 3.25 -3.22 17.16
C ARG A 16 4.12 -4.43 16.86
N LEU A 17 3.86 -5.15 15.77
CA LEU A 17 4.53 -6.41 15.46
C LEU A 17 5.84 -6.23 14.69
N PHE A 18 5.87 -5.25 13.79
CA PHE A 18 6.95 -5.08 12.82
C PHE A 18 7.69 -3.75 12.96
N GLU A 19 7.31 -2.92 13.94
CA GLU A 19 7.91 -1.61 14.19
C GLU A 19 7.93 -0.73 12.92
N VAL A 20 6.85 -0.77 12.13
CA VAL A 20 6.66 0.11 10.95
C VAL A 20 5.33 0.85 11.02
N LYS A 21 5.32 2.10 10.61
CA LYS A 21 4.11 2.92 10.57
C LYS A 21 3.52 2.90 9.17
N VAL A 22 2.21 2.69 9.07
CA VAL A 22 1.48 2.69 7.79
C VAL A 22 0.48 3.85 7.78
N GLU A 23 0.62 4.74 6.80
CA GLU A 23 -0.23 5.92 6.65
C GLU A 23 -0.55 6.15 5.18
N LYS A 24 -1.61 6.91 4.89
CA LYS A 24 -1.81 7.40 3.52
C LYS A 24 -0.59 8.22 3.11
N ALA A 25 -0.07 7.98 1.92
CA ALA A 25 1.11 8.69 1.45
C ALA A 25 0.81 10.18 1.28
N SER A 26 1.81 11.03 1.52
CA SER A 26 1.69 12.49 1.38
C SER A 26 1.48 12.95 -0.07
N PHE A 27 1.87 12.11 -1.03
CA PHE A 27 1.60 12.28 -2.44
C PHE A 27 0.76 11.10 -2.94
N THR A 28 -0.05 11.35 -3.98
CA THR A 28 -0.78 10.29 -4.67
C THR A 28 -0.22 10.17 -6.09
N PRO A 29 0.42 9.04 -6.44
CA PRO A 29 0.82 8.77 -7.81
C PRO A 29 -0.40 8.57 -8.71
N GLU A 30 -0.19 8.34 -10.00
CA GLU A 30 -1.27 8.00 -10.91
C GLU A 30 -2.01 6.73 -10.44
N VAL A 31 -3.33 6.81 -10.35
CA VAL A 31 -4.21 5.71 -9.96
C VAL A 31 -5.22 5.43 -11.07
N TRP A 32 -5.58 4.15 -11.24
CA TRP A 32 -6.51 3.72 -12.29
C TRP A 32 -7.99 3.87 -11.91
N HIS A 33 -8.30 4.15 -10.64
CA HIS A 33 -9.67 4.32 -10.18
C HIS A 33 -9.73 5.17 -8.90
N GLN A 34 -10.75 6.00 -8.75
CA GLN A 34 -10.92 6.95 -7.63
C GLN A 34 -10.98 6.30 -6.24
N SER A 35 -11.35 5.02 -6.17
CA SER A 35 -11.41 4.27 -4.91
C SER A 35 -10.07 3.65 -4.51
N VAL A 36 -9.03 3.77 -5.32
CA VAL A 36 -7.71 3.24 -5.03
C VAL A 36 -6.99 4.22 -4.12
N THR A 37 -6.48 3.73 -3.01
CA THR A 37 -5.70 4.53 -2.07
C THR A 37 -4.24 4.09 -2.08
N PHE A 38 -3.34 5.03 -1.82
CA PHE A 38 -1.90 4.78 -1.79
C PHE A 38 -1.36 5.03 -0.38
N TYR A 39 -0.61 4.06 0.13
CA TYR A 39 -0.06 4.07 1.47
C TYR A 39 1.46 4.03 1.43
N GLN A 40 2.06 4.71 2.41
CA GLN A 40 3.48 4.65 2.69
C GLN A 40 3.72 3.82 3.96
N VAL A 41 4.81 3.07 3.95
CA VAL A 41 5.32 2.35 5.12
C VAL A 41 6.62 3.03 5.54
N THR A 42 6.69 3.53 6.77
CA THR A 42 7.85 4.27 7.28
C THR A 42 8.43 3.60 8.52
N ASP A 43 9.72 3.85 8.76
CA ASP A 43 10.39 3.51 10.00
C ASP A 43 10.06 4.59 11.05
N PRO A 44 9.41 4.25 12.18
CA PRO A 44 8.98 5.23 13.17
C PRO A 44 10.12 5.99 13.85
N LYS A 45 11.34 5.44 13.86
CA LYS A 45 12.51 6.06 14.52
C LYS A 45 13.19 7.08 13.62
N THR A 46 13.22 6.82 12.32
CA THR A 46 13.92 7.67 11.34
C THR A 46 12.99 8.48 10.45
N GLU A 47 11.68 8.18 10.49
CA GLU A 47 10.63 8.68 9.60
C GLU A 47 10.87 8.39 8.11
N LYS A 48 11.90 7.60 7.78
CA LYS A 48 12.26 7.29 6.39
C LYS A 48 11.30 6.26 5.78
N PRO A 49 10.84 6.47 4.53
CA PRO A 49 10.06 5.47 3.80
C PRO A 49 10.84 4.17 3.60
N LYS A 50 10.13 3.04 3.70
CA LYS A 50 10.65 1.69 3.51
C LYS A 50 9.95 0.94 2.39
N ALA A 51 8.68 1.25 2.12
CA ALA A 51 7.88 0.64 1.06
C ALA A 51 6.63 1.48 0.79
N TYR A 52 5.93 1.14 -0.29
CA TYR A 52 4.60 1.67 -0.58
C TYR A 52 3.65 0.57 -1.05
N PHE A 53 2.35 0.82 -0.99
CA PHE A 53 1.37 -0.04 -1.64
C PHE A 53 0.10 0.69 -2.05
N TYR A 54 -0.52 0.18 -3.11
CA TYR A 54 -1.87 0.55 -3.52
C TYR A 54 -2.87 -0.41 -2.89
N LEU A 55 -4.02 0.11 -2.45
CA LEU A 55 -5.17 -0.67 -2.02
C LEU A 55 -6.34 -0.41 -2.97
N ASP A 56 -6.83 -1.45 -3.63
CA ASP A 56 -8.03 -1.42 -4.46
C ASP A 56 -9.12 -2.32 -3.83
N PRO A 57 -9.99 -1.77 -2.97
CA PRO A 57 -10.75 -2.59 -2.03
C PRO A 57 -12.09 -3.11 -2.56
N PHE A 58 -12.76 -2.36 -3.43
CA PHE A 58 -14.16 -2.61 -3.79
C PHE A 58 -14.33 -3.47 -5.04
N ALA A 59 -15.40 -4.27 -5.06
CA ALA A 59 -15.78 -5.06 -6.23
C ALA A 59 -16.20 -4.15 -7.40
N ARG A 60 -15.72 -4.48 -8.61
CA ARG A 60 -16.16 -3.85 -9.87
C ARG A 60 -16.31 -4.92 -10.97
N PRO A 61 -17.38 -5.74 -10.93
CA PRO A 61 -17.47 -6.96 -11.74
C PRO A 61 -17.35 -6.76 -13.26
N ALA A 62 -17.69 -5.57 -13.76
CA ALA A 62 -17.61 -5.25 -15.18
C ALA A 62 -16.17 -5.14 -15.71
N GLU A 63 -15.19 -4.79 -14.86
CA GLU A 63 -13.84 -4.40 -15.30
C GLU A 63 -12.71 -4.89 -14.39
N LYS A 64 -13.03 -5.46 -13.22
CA LYS A 64 -12.08 -5.93 -12.22
C LYS A 64 -12.26 -7.41 -11.96
N ARG A 65 -11.15 -8.16 -12.04
CA ARG A 65 -11.09 -9.57 -11.69
C ARG A 65 -11.61 -9.82 -10.27
N GLY A 66 -12.36 -10.90 -10.07
CA GLY A 66 -12.87 -11.30 -8.75
C GLY A 66 -11.80 -11.88 -7.80
N GLY A 67 -12.14 -12.01 -6.51
CA GLY A 67 -11.29 -12.57 -5.47
C GLY A 67 -10.48 -11.54 -4.68
N ALA A 68 -9.41 -11.98 -4.02
CA ALA A 68 -8.47 -11.10 -3.33
C ALA A 68 -7.04 -11.58 -3.63
N TRP A 69 -6.15 -10.66 -3.96
CA TRP A 69 -4.77 -10.99 -4.33
C TRP A 69 -3.81 -9.84 -4.07
N MET A 70 -2.52 -10.18 -4.05
CA MET A 70 -1.40 -9.25 -3.99
C MET A 70 -0.57 -9.40 -5.26
N ASN A 71 -0.03 -8.30 -5.78
CA ASN A 71 0.96 -8.34 -6.85
C ASN A 71 2.09 -7.33 -6.59
N THR A 72 3.29 -7.63 -7.07
CA THR A 72 4.42 -6.69 -7.03
C THR A 72 4.30 -5.67 -8.15
N VAL A 73 4.50 -4.39 -7.84
CA VAL A 73 4.64 -3.31 -8.83
C VAL A 73 6.11 -3.17 -9.19
N VAL A 74 6.94 -2.92 -8.19
CA VAL A 74 8.40 -2.91 -8.31
C VAL A 74 9.03 -3.58 -7.09
N GLY A 75 10.05 -4.40 -7.32
CA GLY A 75 10.84 -5.01 -6.25
C GLY A 75 11.88 -4.06 -5.70
N ARG A 76 12.28 -4.32 -4.44
CA ARG A 76 13.41 -3.66 -3.77
C ARG A 76 14.70 -4.02 -4.52
N SER A 77 15.49 -3.02 -4.92
CA SER A 77 16.70 -3.24 -5.74
C SER A 77 17.70 -2.12 -5.59
N SER A 78 18.97 -2.45 -5.34
CA SER A 78 20.08 -1.50 -5.38
C SER A 78 20.48 -1.15 -6.82
N LEU A 79 20.34 -2.10 -7.76
CA LEU A 79 20.67 -1.88 -9.18
C LEU A 79 19.73 -0.90 -9.88
N LEU A 80 18.51 -0.76 -9.36
CA LEU A 80 17.49 0.14 -9.91
C LEU A 80 17.24 1.33 -8.98
N ALA A 81 18.18 1.62 -8.07
CA ALA A 81 18.08 2.76 -7.18
C ALA A 81 18.11 4.07 -7.98
N PRO A 82 17.30 5.08 -7.58
CA PRO A 82 17.42 6.43 -8.12
C PRO A 82 18.82 7.00 -7.91
N GLU A 83 19.21 7.96 -8.75
CA GLU A 83 20.47 8.68 -8.57
C GLU A 83 20.53 9.34 -7.19
N GLY A 84 21.61 9.10 -6.45
CA GLY A 84 21.79 9.60 -5.08
C GLY A 84 21.16 8.74 -3.98
N GLU A 85 20.52 7.62 -4.30
CA GLU A 85 19.92 6.69 -3.33
C GLU A 85 20.59 5.31 -3.38
N ASP A 86 20.70 4.65 -2.22
CA ASP A 86 21.30 3.31 -2.14
C ASP A 86 20.36 2.19 -2.60
N MET A 87 19.05 2.47 -2.67
CA MET A 87 18.03 1.45 -2.82
C MET A 87 16.73 2.01 -3.42
N ARG A 88 16.19 1.32 -4.43
CA ARG A 88 14.80 1.52 -4.83
C ARG A 88 13.86 0.87 -3.83
N LEU A 89 12.90 1.64 -3.32
CA LEU A 89 11.87 1.15 -2.42
C LEU A 89 10.85 0.27 -3.16
N PRO A 90 10.41 -0.85 -2.56
CA PRO A 90 9.42 -1.73 -3.17
C PRO A 90 8.02 -1.12 -3.15
N VAL A 91 7.22 -1.48 -4.15
CA VAL A 91 5.80 -1.10 -4.25
C VAL A 91 4.94 -2.31 -4.59
N ALA A 92 3.79 -2.44 -3.93
CA ALA A 92 2.86 -3.55 -4.14
C ALA A 92 1.42 -3.09 -4.43
N HIS A 93 0.63 -3.99 -5.01
CA HIS A 93 -0.82 -3.89 -5.09
C HIS A 93 -1.46 -4.84 -4.08
N MET A 94 -2.44 -4.35 -3.34
CA MET A 94 -3.37 -5.13 -2.55
C MET A 94 -4.76 -4.95 -3.15
N VAL A 95 -5.33 -6.03 -3.67
CA VAL A 95 -6.63 -5.99 -4.36
C VAL A 95 -7.62 -6.89 -3.64
N LEU A 96 -8.77 -6.32 -3.31
CA LEU A 96 -9.92 -7.02 -2.70
C LEU A 96 -11.16 -6.84 -3.58
N ASN A 97 -12.24 -7.56 -3.28
CA ASN A 97 -13.54 -7.38 -3.92
C ASN A 97 -14.65 -7.31 -2.87
N GLN A 98 -14.49 -6.46 -1.86
CA GLN A 98 -15.54 -6.25 -0.87
C GLN A 98 -16.72 -5.45 -1.46
N ALA A 99 -17.88 -5.51 -0.80
CA ALA A 99 -19.04 -4.72 -1.21
C ALA A 99 -18.68 -3.21 -1.26
N PRO A 100 -19.04 -2.50 -2.33
CA PRO A 100 -18.92 -1.04 -2.38
C PRO A 100 -19.65 -0.36 -1.21
N PRO A 101 -19.27 0.87 -0.85
CA PRO A 101 -19.98 1.66 0.16
C PRO A 101 -21.46 1.88 -0.17
#